data_AF-A0A1H4RTE9-F1
#
_entry.id   AF-A0A1H4RTE9-F1
#
_cell.length_a   1.000
_cell.length_b   1.000
_cell.length_c   1.000
_cell.angle_alpha   90.00
_cell.angle_beta   90.00
_cell.angle_gamma   90.00
#
_symmetry.space_group_name_H-M   'P 1'
#
loop_
_entity.id
_entity.type
_entity.pdbx_description
1 polymer ?
#
loop_
_entity_poly.entity_id
_entity_poly.type
_entity_poly.pdbx_seq_one_letter_code
_entity_poly.pdbx_strand_id
1 'polypeptide(L)'
;MKLKSFLAVSITAAALALAIAPASADVVNNTNLAAPGVYYGAGNVNGGFITDTEGGIEIGFRAKLYGVVDPTGILTPSNNVYFAPVGVSPLKSTRAAWNFDFSVNPGGHSLSGATALITIEDLRTGLSMSFDPAGIIDNAHSLGAPGGYQNSENLIFAAFGGPIGYNPNVNDTFKFDFT
;
A
#
# COMPACT_ATOMS: atom_id res chain seq x y z
N MET A 1 -22.11 10.87 78.18
CA MET A 1 -22.03 9.58 77.45
C MET A 1 -21.44 9.85 76.06
N LYS A 2 -20.23 9.34 75.80
CA LYS A 2 -19.57 8.97 74.52
C LYS A 2 -19.79 9.83 73.23
N LEU A 3 -18.74 10.60 72.90
CA LEU A 3 -17.89 10.55 71.67
C LEU A 3 -18.54 10.45 70.26
N LYS A 4 -18.22 11.40 69.35
CA LYS A 4 -17.29 11.25 68.20
C LYS A 4 -17.50 12.34 67.12
N SER A 5 -16.40 13.03 66.83
CA SER A 5 -16.16 13.88 65.65
C SER A 5 -16.36 13.09 64.36
N PHE A 6 -16.89 13.72 63.30
CA PHE A 6 -16.75 13.21 61.95
C PHE A 6 -16.32 14.29 60.95
N LEU A 7 -15.22 13.91 60.31
CA LEU A 7 -14.41 14.49 59.26
C LEU A 7 -15.22 15.01 58.06
N ALA A 8 -14.75 16.13 57.51
CA ALA A 8 -15.09 16.57 56.16
C ALA A 8 -14.66 15.51 55.13
N VAL A 9 -15.53 15.21 54.17
CA VAL A 9 -15.17 14.45 52.97
C VAL A 9 -15.30 15.40 51.78
N SER A 10 -14.16 15.90 51.33
CA SER A 10 -14.00 16.61 50.05
C SER A 10 -14.02 15.56 48.95
N ILE A 11 -15.00 15.61 48.03
CA ILE A 11 -15.03 14.74 46.85
C ILE A 11 -14.09 15.37 45.80
N THR A 12 -12.91 14.80 45.65
CA THR A 12 -11.98 15.13 44.56
C THR A 12 -12.41 14.39 43.30
N ALA A 13 -12.90 15.10 42.29
CA ALA A 13 -13.13 14.54 40.97
C ALA A 13 -11.78 14.33 40.26
N ALA A 14 -11.36 13.07 40.10
CA ALA A 14 -10.21 12.73 39.27
C ALA A 14 -10.64 12.75 37.79
N ALA A 15 -10.20 13.76 37.04
CA ALA A 15 -10.34 13.78 35.60
C ALA A 15 -9.37 12.75 34.99
N LEU A 16 -9.90 11.66 34.46
CA LEU A 16 -9.13 10.68 33.70
C LEU A 16 -8.84 11.26 32.31
N ALA A 17 -7.68 11.87 32.13
CA ALA A 17 -7.18 12.27 30.81
C ALA A 17 -6.82 11.01 30.02
N LEU A 18 -7.68 10.61 29.08
CA LEU A 18 -7.32 9.62 28.05
C LEU A 18 -6.20 10.23 27.20
N ALA A 19 -4.99 9.67 27.31
CA ALA A 19 -3.91 9.97 26.39
C ALA A 19 -4.30 9.44 25.00
N ILE A 20 -4.69 10.36 24.11
CA ILE A 20 -4.82 10.06 22.69
C ILE A 20 -3.38 9.96 22.16
N ALA A 21 -2.83 8.76 22.09
CA ALA A 21 -1.56 8.54 21.41
C ALA A 21 -1.76 8.89 19.92
N PRO A 22 -0.85 9.64 19.29
CA PRO A 22 -0.89 9.80 17.85
C PRO A 22 -0.76 8.42 17.21
N ALA A 23 -1.58 8.11 16.21
CA ALA A 23 -1.35 6.95 15.36
C ALA A 23 0.01 7.13 14.67
N SER A 24 0.88 6.13 14.79
CA SER A 24 2.14 6.07 14.04
C SER A 24 1.89 5.19 12.81
N ALA A 25 2.11 5.75 11.62
CA ALA A 25 2.31 4.97 10.42
C ALA A 25 3.64 4.21 10.55
N ASP A 26 3.66 2.91 10.28
CA ASP A 26 4.89 2.12 10.21
C ASP A 26 4.98 1.52 8.81
N VAL A 27 5.97 1.97 8.04
CA VAL A 27 6.24 1.41 6.71
C VAL A 27 6.97 0.10 6.92
N VAL A 28 6.27 -1.01 6.70
CA VAL A 28 6.83 -2.36 6.83
C VAL A 28 7.24 -2.87 5.46
N ASN A 29 8.53 -3.13 5.28
CA ASN A 29 9.07 -3.67 4.03
C ASN A 29 9.03 -5.21 4.02
N ASN A 30 8.83 -5.78 2.83
CA ASN A 30 8.89 -7.21 2.57
C ASN A 30 7.97 -8.05 3.49
N THR A 31 6.70 -7.65 3.58
CA THR A 31 5.67 -8.31 4.39
C THR A 31 4.57 -8.93 3.53
N ASN A 32 3.69 -9.67 4.20
CA ASN A 32 2.43 -10.16 3.66
C ASN A 32 1.34 -9.11 3.91
N LEU A 33 0.41 -8.98 2.96
CA LEU A 33 -0.82 -8.22 3.16
C LEU A 33 -1.67 -8.88 4.24
N ALA A 34 -2.35 -8.07 5.04
CA ALA A 34 -3.35 -8.51 6.00
C ALA A 34 -4.49 -9.28 5.29
N ALA A 35 -5.24 -10.08 6.06
CA ALA A 35 -6.36 -10.84 5.52
C ALA A 35 -7.33 -9.93 4.74
N PRO A 36 -7.82 -10.35 3.57
CA PRO A 36 -7.76 -11.71 3.00
C PRO A 36 -6.46 -12.05 2.23
N GLY A 37 -5.46 -11.17 2.21
CA GLY A 37 -4.24 -11.35 1.43
C GLY A 37 -4.44 -10.93 -0.03
N VAL A 38 -3.86 -11.68 -0.97
CA VAL A 38 -3.90 -11.37 -2.41
C VAL A 38 -5.13 -12.02 -3.09
N TYR A 39 -5.87 -11.22 -3.87
CA TYR A 39 -7.11 -11.63 -4.56
C TYR A 39 -7.30 -11.07 -5.99
N TYR A 40 -6.32 -10.37 -6.58
CA TYR A 40 -6.39 -9.87 -7.97
C TYR A 40 -5.97 -10.90 -9.05
N GLY A 41 -5.93 -12.19 -8.71
CA GLY A 41 -5.67 -13.27 -9.65
C GLY A 41 -5.06 -14.50 -8.98
N ALA A 42 -5.43 -15.68 -9.48
CA ALA A 42 -4.96 -16.95 -8.94
C ALA A 42 -3.43 -17.11 -9.09
N GLY A 43 -2.81 -17.76 -8.11
CA GLY A 43 -1.39 -18.08 -8.11
C GLY A 43 -0.47 -16.96 -7.62
N ASN A 44 -0.95 -15.70 -7.53
CA ASN A 44 -0.15 -14.62 -6.97
C ASN A 44 0.09 -14.88 -5.48
N VAL A 45 1.37 -14.92 -5.09
CA VAL A 45 1.75 -15.10 -3.69
C VAL A 45 1.51 -13.84 -2.85
N ASN A 46 1.07 -14.04 -1.61
CA ASN A 46 1.03 -12.99 -0.59
C ASN A 46 2.40 -12.86 0.05
N GLY A 47 3.15 -11.80 -0.27
CA GLY A 47 4.48 -11.53 0.26
C GLY A 47 5.27 -10.53 -0.58
N GLY A 48 6.34 -9.97 -0.02
CA GLY A 48 7.18 -8.99 -0.72
C GLY A 48 6.55 -7.62 -0.90
N PHE A 49 5.49 -7.31 -0.14
CA PHE A 49 4.87 -6.00 -0.15
C PHE A 49 5.61 -5.05 0.78
N ILE A 50 5.67 -3.79 0.40
CA ILE A 50 5.80 -2.67 1.32
C ILE A 50 4.39 -2.30 1.73
N THR A 51 4.13 -2.19 3.02
CA THR A 51 2.82 -1.80 3.54
C THR A 51 2.92 -0.61 4.45
N ASP A 52 1.91 0.25 4.38
CA ASP A 52 1.64 1.28 5.38
C ASP A 52 0.23 1.04 5.94
N THR A 53 0.03 1.33 7.21
CA THR A 53 -1.28 1.22 7.86
C THR A 53 -1.57 2.46 8.68
N GLU A 54 -2.60 3.19 8.26
CA GLU A 54 -3.10 4.37 8.96
C GLU A 54 -4.59 4.21 9.26
N GLY A 55 -5.00 4.51 10.50
CA GLY A 55 -6.41 4.44 10.89
C GLY A 55 -7.05 3.05 10.74
N GLY A 56 -6.25 1.98 10.66
CA GLY A 56 -6.72 0.61 10.42
C GLY A 56 -6.86 0.23 8.94
N ILE A 57 -6.58 1.14 8.01
CA ILE A 57 -6.56 0.87 6.57
C ILE A 57 -5.12 0.55 6.17
N GLU A 58 -4.88 -0.60 5.56
CA GLU A 58 -3.58 -1.02 5.03
C GLU A 58 -3.50 -0.69 3.53
N ILE A 59 -2.44 -0.01 3.12
CA ILE A 59 -2.04 0.14 1.72
C ILE A 59 -0.80 -0.71 1.52
N GLY A 60 -0.78 -1.52 0.46
CA GLY A 60 0.33 -2.39 0.11
C GLY A 60 0.77 -2.19 -1.32
N PHE A 61 2.08 -2.29 -1.55
CA PHE A 61 2.68 -2.17 -2.87
C PHE A 61 3.83 -3.15 -3.08
N ARG A 62 4.00 -3.64 -4.31
CA ARG A 62 5.13 -4.49 -4.70
C ARG A 62 5.44 -4.35 -6.17
N ALA A 63 6.70 -4.43 -6.57
CA ALA A 63 7.05 -4.69 -7.97
C ALA A 63 7.38 -6.18 -8.19
N LYS A 64 7.02 -6.73 -9.36
CA LYS A 64 7.32 -8.12 -9.74
C LYS A 64 7.54 -8.28 -11.24
N LEU A 65 8.23 -9.33 -11.65
CA LEU A 65 8.33 -9.76 -13.04
C LEU A 65 6.96 -10.09 -13.61
N TYR A 66 6.74 -9.67 -14.86
CA TYR A 66 5.47 -9.88 -15.53
C TYR A 66 5.17 -11.37 -15.70
N GLY A 67 3.98 -11.78 -15.27
CA GLY A 67 3.47 -13.15 -15.46
C GLY A 67 4.15 -14.21 -14.60
N VAL A 68 5.11 -13.84 -13.74
CA VAL A 68 5.65 -14.71 -12.70
C VAL A 68 4.82 -14.48 -11.44
N VAL A 69 4.13 -15.51 -10.99
CA VAL A 69 3.17 -15.42 -9.88
C VAL A 69 3.72 -15.97 -8.56
N ASP A 70 4.80 -16.73 -8.62
CA ASP A 70 5.52 -17.26 -7.46
C ASP A 70 6.55 -16.25 -6.90
N PRO A 71 7.15 -16.52 -5.72
CA PRO A 71 8.04 -15.58 -5.06
C PRO A 71 9.31 -15.22 -5.83
N THR A 72 9.75 -16.06 -6.79
CA THR A 72 10.94 -15.80 -7.60
C THR A 72 10.76 -14.61 -8.55
N GLY A 73 9.51 -14.23 -8.82
CA GLY A 73 9.17 -13.05 -9.60
C GLY A 73 9.21 -11.74 -8.82
N ILE A 74 9.29 -11.76 -7.49
CA ILE A 74 9.21 -10.55 -6.67
C ILE A 74 10.51 -9.74 -6.81
N LEU A 75 10.38 -8.45 -7.11
CA LEU A 75 11.52 -7.52 -7.10
C LEU A 75 11.65 -6.97 -5.68
N THR A 76 12.73 -7.35 -4.99
CA THR A 76 13.00 -6.86 -3.63
C THR A 76 13.48 -5.40 -3.69
N PRO A 77 12.78 -4.46 -3.03
CA PRO A 77 13.22 -3.08 -2.99
C PRO A 77 14.35 -2.87 -1.97
N SER A 78 15.06 -1.75 -2.13
CA SER A 78 15.83 -1.13 -1.05
C SER A 78 14.95 -0.03 -0.44
N ASN A 79 14.37 -0.28 0.73
CA ASN A 79 13.26 0.51 1.29
C ASN A 79 12.08 0.56 0.32
N ASN A 80 11.75 1.73 -0.23
CA ASN A 80 10.69 1.95 -1.21
C ASN A 80 11.21 2.23 -2.63
N VAL A 81 12.47 1.86 -2.88
CA VAL A 81 13.14 2.07 -4.16
C VAL A 81 13.35 0.74 -4.87
N TYR A 82 12.85 0.62 -6.09
CA TYR A 82 12.91 -0.57 -6.93
C TYR A 82 13.80 -0.34 -8.14
N PHE A 83 14.70 -1.29 -8.41
CA PHE A 83 15.42 -1.34 -9.68
C PHE A 83 14.54 -2.01 -10.73
N ALA A 84 14.26 -1.29 -11.82
CA ALA A 84 13.43 -1.79 -12.90
C ALA A 84 14.25 -2.67 -13.85
N PRO A 85 13.86 -3.94 -14.07
CA PRO A 85 14.49 -4.74 -15.11
C PRO A 85 14.17 -4.16 -16.49
N VAL A 86 15.20 -4.10 -17.33
CA VAL A 86 15.03 -3.76 -18.74
C VAL A 86 14.32 -4.86 -19.50
N GLY A 87 13.73 -4.47 -20.61
CA GLY A 87 13.11 -5.31 -21.61
C GLY A 87 11.60 -5.29 -21.54
N VAL A 88 11.05 -5.99 -22.53
CA VAL A 88 9.63 -6.32 -22.59
C VAL A 88 9.39 -7.71 -22.02
N SER A 89 8.17 -7.98 -21.59
CA SER A 89 7.80 -9.31 -21.13
C SER A 89 8.00 -10.35 -22.24
N PRO A 90 8.62 -11.51 -21.94
CA PRO A 90 8.72 -12.62 -22.90
C PRO A 90 7.35 -13.24 -23.20
N LEU A 91 6.35 -13.02 -22.34
CA LEU A 91 4.99 -13.55 -22.50
C LEU A 91 4.09 -12.59 -23.30
N LYS A 92 4.42 -11.30 -23.33
CA LYS A 92 3.67 -10.27 -24.06
C LYS A 92 4.58 -9.10 -24.41
N SER A 93 5.07 -9.07 -25.65
CA SER A 93 6.04 -8.07 -26.13
C SER A 93 5.57 -6.61 -26.06
N THR A 94 4.27 -6.38 -25.85
CA THR A 94 3.68 -5.04 -25.65
C THR A 94 3.60 -4.63 -24.17
N ARG A 95 4.31 -5.31 -23.28
CA ARG A 95 4.34 -5.04 -21.83
C ARG A 95 5.78 -4.94 -21.36
N ALA A 96 6.03 -4.10 -20.35
CA ALA A 96 7.29 -4.11 -19.63
C ALA A 96 7.58 -5.50 -19.05
N ALA A 97 8.85 -5.82 -18.83
CA ALA A 97 9.27 -7.07 -18.19
C ALA A 97 8.75 -7.24 -16.75
N TRP A 98 8.19 -6.19 -16.16
CA TRP A 98 7.70 -6.16 -14.79
C TRP A 98 6.38 -5.39 -14.67
N ASN A 99 5.68 -5.64 -13.57
CA ASN A 99 4.47 -4.96 -13.12
C ASN A 99 4.69 -4.39 -11.73
N PHE A 100 3.85 -3.43 -11.37
CA PHE A 100 3.62 -3.08 -9.98
C PHE A 100 2.23 -3.55 -9.53
N ASP A 101 2.17 -4.09 -8.34
CA ASP A 101 0.96 -4.54 -7.67
C ASP A 101 0.63 -3.54 -6.56
N PHE A 102 -0.66 -3.24 -6.38
CA PHE A 102 -1.13 -2.48 -5.22
C PHE A 102 -2.31 -3.17 -4.54
N SER A 103 -2.51 -2.85 -3.27
CA SER A 103 -3.61 -3.29 -2.43
C SER A 103 -4.06 -2.16 -1.53
N VAL A 104 -5.37 -1.95 -1.42
CA VAL A 104 -5.98 -1.14 -0.37
C VAL A 104 -6.93 -2.04 0.39
N ASN A 105 -6.57 -2.34 1.63
CA ASN A 105 -7.32 -3.17 2.55
C ASN A 105 -7.96 -2.29 3.63
N PRO A 106 -9.30 -2.22 3.70
CA PRO A 106 -9.98 -1.35 4.64
C PRO A 106 -9.83 -1.75 6.11
N GLY A 107 -9.37 -2.96 6.43
CA GLY A 107 -9.26 -3.45 7.81
C GLY A 107 -10.58 -3.44 8.60
N GLY A 108 -11.73 -3.41 7.91
CA GLY A 108 -13.07 -3.29 8.51
C GLY A 108 -13.67 -1.88 8.48
N HIS A 109 -12.96 -0.89 7.93
CA HIS A 109 -13.40 0.50 7.82
C HIS A 109 -13.98 0.86 6.43
N SER A 110 -15.01 1.70 6.38
CA SER A 110 -15.54 2.17 5.10
C SER A 110 -14.47 2.99 4.36
N LEU A 111 -14.23 2.68 3.08
CA LEU A 111 -13.38 3.49 2.20
C LEU A 111 -14.15 4.67 1.58
N SER A 112 -15.44 4.85 1.91
CA SER A 112 -16.23 5.96 1.37
C SER A 112 -15.65 7.29 1.84
N GLY A 113 -15.22 8.13 0.89
CA GLY A 113 -14.61 9.42 1.17
C GLY A 113 -13.14 9.34 1.60
N ALA A 114 -12.55 8.15 1.68
CA ALA A 114 -11.10 7.99 1.80
C ALA A 114 -10.47 8.21 0.42
N THR A 115 -9.33 8.88 0.40
CA THR A 115 -8.48 8.99 -0.79
C THR A 115 -7.13 8.41 -0.41
N ALA A 116 -6.72 7.36 -1.12
CA ALA A 116 -5.35 6.88 -1.09
C ALA A 116 -4.62 7.50 -2.28
N LEU A 117 -3.35 7.81 -2.13
CA LEU A 117 -2.52 8.30 -3.22
C LEU A 117 -1.27 7.44 -3.33
N ILE A 118 -1.08 6.83 -4.50
CA ILE A 118 0.18 6.17 -4.85
C ILE A 118 0.96 7.14 -5.72
N THR A 119 2.18 7.47 -5.30
CA THR A 119 3.12 8.27 -6.08
C THR A 119 4.23 7.39 -6.62
N ILE A 120 4.51 7.52 -7.91
CA ILE A 120 5.60 6.84 -8.61
C ILE A 120 6.55 7.91 -9.11
N GLU A 121 7.82 7.83 -8.73
CA GLU A 121 8.89 8.72 -9.20
C GLU A 121 9.93 7.91 -9.98
N ASP A 122 10.23 8.33 -11.21
CA ASP A 122 11.43 7.92 -11.94
C ASP A 122 12.62 8.71 -11.38
N LEU A 123 13.51 8.03 -10.64
CA LEU A 123 14.66 8.68 -10.00
C LEU A 123 15.75 9.10 -10.99
N ARG A 124 15.75 8.58 -12.22
CA ARG A 124 16.71 8.98 -13.26
C ARG A 124 16.28 10.28 -13.92
N THR A 125 14.98 10.47 -14.15
CA THR A 125 14.45 11.68 -14.83
C THR A 125 13.91 12.73 -13.88
N GLY A 126 13.56 12.34 -12.64
CA GLY A 126 12.85 13.18 -11.67
C GLY A 126 11.38 13.40 -12.02
N LEU A 127 10.85 12.70 -13.02
CA LEU A 127 9.44 12.75 -13.37
C LEU A 127 8.64 11.91 -12.38
N SER A 128 7.49 12.43 -11.97
CA SER A 128 6.60 11.74 -11.05
C SER A 128 5.16 11.79 -11.53
N MET A 129 4.39 10.84 -11.04
CA MET A 129 2.96 10.83 -11.15
C MET A 129 2.34 10.35 -9.85
N SER A 130 1.11 10.80 -9.60
CA SER A 130 0.31 10.30 -8.49
C SER A 130 -1.07 9.94 -8.99
N PHE A 131 -1.66 8.88 -8.45
CA PHE A 131 -3.01 8.46 -8.79
C PHE A 131 -3.72 7.88 -7.58
N ASP A 132 -5.06 8.00 -7.59
CA ASP A 132 -5.90 7.29 -6.64
C ASP A 132 -6.13 5.86 -7.15
N PRO A 133 -5.69 4.82 -6.41
CA PRO A 133 -5.87 3.45 -6.83
C PRO A 133 -7.35 3.04 -6.95
N ALA A 134 -8.30 3.74 -6.29
CA ALA A 134 -9.73 3.49 -6.48
C ALA A 134 -10.22 3.87 -7.89
N GLY A 135 -9.50 4.74 -8.60
CA GLY A 135 -9.83 5.17 -9.96
C GLY A 135 -9.53 4.15 -11.06
N ILE A 136 -8.84 3.05 -10.72
CA ILE A 136 -8.52 1.97 -11.65
C ILE A 136 -9.77 1.11 -11.90
N ILE A 137 -10.25 1.13 -13.14
CA ILE A 137 -11.57 0.60 -13.53
C ILE A 137 -11.67 -0.92 -13.40
N ASP A 138 -10.56 -1.64 -13.55
CA ASP A 138 -10.48 -3.11 -13.51
C ASP A 138 -9.89 -3.65 -12.22
N ASN A 139 -9.95 -2.88 -11.14
CA ASN A 139 -9.63 -3.35 -9.79
C ASN A 139 -10.38 -4.65 -9.46
N ALA A 140 -9.65 -5.62 -8.92
CA ALA A 140 -10.27 -6.73 -8.23
C ALA A 140 -10.75 -6.22 -6.86
N HIS A 141 -11.93 -6.69 -6.43
CA HIS A 141 -12.51 -6.32 -5.14
C HIS A 141 -12.65 -7.55 -4.24
N SER A 142 -12.31 -7.40 -2.95
CA SER A 142 -12.53 -8.49 -2.00
C SER A 142 -14.01 -8.66 -1.69
N LEU A 143 -14.41 -9.91 -1.41
CA LEU A 143 -15.78 -10.24 -1.00
C LEU A 143 -15.99 -9.85 0.47
N GLY A 144 -16.98 -9.00 0.74
CA GLY A 144 -17.35 -8.55 2.09
C GLY A 144 -17.35 -7.03 2.20
N ALA A 145 -18.13 -6.48 3.13
CA ALA A 145 -18.19 -5.05 3.41
C ALA A 145 -17.43 -4.74 4.70
N PRO A 146 -16.59 -3.69 4.73
CA PRO A 146 -16.15 -2.88 3.58
C PRO A 146 -15.15 -3.66 2.71
N GLY A 147 -15.34 -3.60 1.38
CA GLY A 147 -14.51 -4.30 0.42
C GLY A 147 -13.26 -3.50 0.08
N GLY A 148 -12.12 -4.18 0.00
CA GLY A 148 -10.87 -3.61 -0.49
C GLY A 148 -10.76 -3.70 -2.00
N TYR A 149 -9.66 -3.19 -2.54
CA TYR A 149 -9.32 -3.36 -3.95
C TYR A 149 -7.83 -3.61 -4.18
N GLN A 150 -7.53 -4.33 -5.25
CA GLN A 150 -6.18 -4.67 -5.68
C GLN A 150 -6.07 -4.68 -7.21
N ASN A 151 -4.90 -4.33 -7.73
CA ASN A 151 -4.57 -4.57 -9.14
C ASN A 151 -3.07 -4.80 -9.37
N SER A 152 -2.73 -5.23 -10.59
CA SER A 152 -1.37 -5.35 -11.11
C SER A 152 -1.25 -4.59 -12.43
N GLU A 153 -0.50 -3.51 -12.41
CA GLU A 153 -0.38 -2.56 -13.51
C GLU A 153 0.99 -2.63 -14.18
N ASN A 154 1.04 -2.26 -15.46
CA ASN A 154 2.27 -2.24 -16.24
C ASN A 154 2.67 -0.80 -16.56
N LEU A 155 3.92 -0.44 -16.26
CA LEU A 155 4.40 0.91 -16.53
C LEU A 155 4.35 1.32 -18.01
N ILE A 156 4.27 0.38 -18.97
CA ILE A 156 4.17 0.79 -20.38
C ILE A 156 2.81 1.40 -20.73
N PHE A 157 1.78 1.22 -19.90
CA PHE A 157 0.48 1.82 -20.19
C PHE A 157 0.60 3.33 -20.16
N ALA A 158 -0.04 4.00 -21.12
CA ALA A 158 0.08 5.45 -21.28
C ALA A 158 -0.34 6.23 -20.02
N ALA A 159 -1.28 5.69 -19.24
CA ALA A 159 -1.70 6.25 -17.96
C ALA A 159 -0.57 6.31 -16.91
N PHE A 160 0.45 5.45 -17.03
CA PHE A 160 1.56 5.36 -16.11
C PHE A 160 2.89 5.81 -16.74
N GLY A 161 3.34 5.12 -17.78
CA GLY A 161 4.65 5.35 -18.39
C GLY A 161 4.76 6.62 -19.22
N GLY A 162 3.63 7.14 -19.72
CA GLY A 162 3.60 8.43 -20.42
C GLY A 162 4.03 9.57 -19.50
N PRO A 163 3.36 9.75 -18.34
CA PRO A 163 3.70 10.77 -17.34
C PRO A 163 5.14 10.68 -16.81
N ILE A 164 5.65 9.48 -16.53
CA ILE A 164 7.00 9.30 -15.95
C ILE A 164 8.08 8.98 -16.97
N GLY A 165 7.77 9.01 -18.28
CA GLY A 165 8.74 8.77 -19.35
C GLY A 165 9.38 7.38 -19.34
N TYR A 166 8.65 6.35 -18.91
CA TYR A 166 9.18 4.99 -18.80
C TYR A 166 9.72 4.48 -20.15
N ASN A 167 10.97 4.00 -20.14
CA ASN A 167 11.61 3.40 -21.29
C ASN A 167 12.05 1.96 -20.97
N PRO A 168 11.44 0.92 -21.58
CA PRO A 168 11.80 -0.46 -21.29
C PRO A 168 13.21 -0.82 -21.74
N ASN A 169 13.90 0.00 -22.54
CA ASN A 169 15.23 -0.30 -23.06
C ASN A 169 16.37 0.34 -22.25
N VAL A 170 16.06 1.01 -21.15
CA VAL A 170 17.03 1.72 -20.32
C VAL A 170 16.90 1.26 -18.87
N ASN A 171 18.04 0.99 -18.21
CA ASN A 171 18.05 0.68 -16.79
C ASN A 171 17.51 1.87 -16.00
N ASP A 172 16.62 1.61 -15.06
CA ASP A 172 15.97 2.67 -14.32
C ASP A 172 15.67 2.29 -12.88
N THR A 173 15.36 3.29 -12.06
CA THR A 173 15.04 3.14 -10.65
C THR A 173 13.81 3.95 -10.30
N PHE A 174 12.83 3.30 -9.66
CA PHE A 174 11.57 3.93 -9.30
C PHE A 174 11.37 3.94 -7.79
N LYS A 175 10.93 5.08 -7.27
CA LYS A 175 10.49 5.22 -5.88
C LYS A 175 8.98 5.24 -5.81
N PHE A 176 8.43 4.57 -4.79
CA PHE A 176 7.00 4.51 -4.55
C PHE A 176 6.66 5.03 -3.16
N ASP A 177 5.70 5.94 -3.05
CA ASP A 177 5.23 6.49 -1.78
C ASP A 177 3.71 6.40 -1.67
N PHE A 178 3.20 6.32 -0.43
CA PHE A 178 1.78 6.27 -0.08
C PHE A 178 1.43 7.45 0.82
N THR A 179 0.23 8.01 0.63
CA THR A 179 -0.41 8.98 1.52
C THR A 179 -1.91 8.80 1.51
#